data_AF-A0A2N8NS32-F1
#
_entry.id   AF-A0A2N8NS32-F1
#
_cell.length_a   1.000
_cell.length_b   1.000
_cell.length_c   1.000
_cell.angle_alpha   90.00
_cell.angle_beta   90.00
_cell.angle_gamma   90.00
#
_symmetry.space_group_name_H-M   'P 1'
#
loop_
_entity.id
_entity.type
_entity.pdbx_description
1 polymer ?
#
loop_
_entity_poly.entity_id
_entity_poly.type
_entity_poly.pdbx_seq_one_letter_code
_entity_poly.pdbx_strand_id
1 'polypeptide(L)'
;MPHAAHRPSLRDSRRRAGRLAAAAALSLSAVALATPAHAASSCEVNGVTQMGPAINGTAGADDIVCSSVDAVTVVDSMGGDDTFILTGPVDGRIRMGDGNDRVALESTAELTDRGEIDGQGDQDGFDISGKVLGAVRGGQDKDRILVYKGATMGSRTDLRGAKGDDVIDVESSVVVQGLVEGNEDNDDIRVGDNEGTVDGGPGTDHCVVLSGNLPDNCES
;
A
#
# COMPACT_ATOMS: atom_id res chain seq x y z
N MET A 1 37.38 60.86 29.42
CA MET A 1 37.89 60.78 30.82
C MET A 1 38.03 59.30 31.16
N PRO A 2 39.27 58.82 31.32
CA PRO A 2 39.61 57.42 31.58
C PRO A 2 39.55 57.12 33.09
N HIS A 3 39.24 55.89 33.48
CA HIS A 3 39.71 55.34 34.76
C HIS A 3 39.88 53.83 34.67
N ALA A 4 41.15 53.42 34.60
CA ALA A 4 41.65 52.15 35.12
C ALA A 4 41.51 52.18 36.68
N ALA A 5 41.63 51.12 37.47
CA ALA A 5 42.39 49.89 37.36
C ALA A 5 42.03 48.93 38.53
N HIS A 6 42.41 47.66 38.37
CA HIS A 6 43.09 46.77 39.35
C HIS A 6 42.41 46.24 40.63
N ARG A 7 42.11 44.92 40.57
CA ARG A 7 42.57 43.78 41.42
C ARG A 7 42.77 44.00 42.93
N PRO A 8 42.29 43.06 43.78
CA PRO A 8 43.21 41.99 44.20
C PRO A 8 42.63 40.58 44.30
N SER A 9 43.54 39.64 44.03
CA SER A 9 43.55 38.23 44.39
C SER A 9 43.78 38.06 45.90
N LEU A 10 43.26 36.99 46.52
CA LEU A 10 44.06 35.97 47.24
C LEU A 10 43.20 35.05 48.13
N ARG A 11 43.46 33.75 47.93
CA ARG A 11 43.59 32.65 48.92
C ARG A 11 42.34 32.22 49.72
N ASP A 12 41.81 31.03 49.46
CA ASP A 12 42.33 29.68 49.80
C ASP A 12 42.14 29.35 51.29
N SER A 13 41.21 28.43 51.58
CA SER A 13 41.16 27.65 52.82
C SER A 13 40.27 26.42 52.65
N ARG A 14 40.95 25.33 52.31
CA ARG A 14 40.53 23.93 52.43
C ARG A 14 39.74 23.65 53.71
N ARG A 15 38.58 22.98 53.59
CA ARG A 15 38.15 22.01 54.60
C ARG A 15 37.85 20.66 53.95
N ARG A 16 38.49 19.67 54.55
CA ARG A 16 38.45 18.24 54.24
C ARG A 16 37.15 17.62 54.72
N ALA A 17 36.97 16.40 54.23
CA ALA A 17 36.33 15.25 54.87
C ALA A 17 34.88 14.98 54.44
N GLY A 18 34.74 13.87 53.73
CA GLY A 18 33.48 13.28 53.34
C GLY A 18 33.69 12.13 52.35
N ARG A 19 34.49 11.13 52.74
CA ARG A 19 34.51 9.83 52.05
C ARG A 19 33.11 9.22 52.20
N LEU A 20 32.52 8.79 51.09
CA LEU A 20 31.63 7.62 50.97
C LEU A 20 31.36 7.42 49.47
N ALA A 21 32.32 6.80 48.79
CA ALA A 21 32.08 6.27 47.45
C ALA A 21 31.33 4.95 47.60
N ALA A 22 30.00 5.01 47.66
CA ALA A 22 29.15 3.86 47.42
C ALA A 22 29.05 3.68 45.90
N ALA A 23 29.94 2.87 45.33
CA ALA A 23 29.81 2.39 43.97
C ALA A 23 28.67 1.35 43.95
N ALA A 24 27.44 1.83 43.84
CA ALA A 24 26.30 0.99 43.49
C ALA A 24 26.46 0.60 42.02
N ALA A 25 27.02 -0.58 41.78
CA ALA A 25 26.97 -1.23 40.48
C ALA A 25 25.51 -1.59 40.18
N LEU A 26 24.79 -0.63 39.58
CA LEU A 26 23.51 -0.90 38.92
C LEU A 26 23.81 -1.77 37.71
N SER A 27 23.66 -3.08 37.88
CA SER A 27 23.51 -4.00 36.76
C SER A 27 22.22 -3.62 36.03
N LEU A 28 22.31 -2.72 35.05
CA LEU A 28 21.27 -2.57 34.05
C LEU A 28 21.27 -3.88 33.26
N SER A 29 20.36 -4.77 33.63
CA SER A 29 19.96 -5.88 32.78
C SER A 29 19.50 -5.25 31.46
N ALA A 30 20.34 -5.33 30.44
CA ALA A 30 19.96 -4.99 29.08
C ALA A 30 18.87 -6.00 28.69
N VAL A 31 17.62 -5.62 28.91
CA VAL A 31 16.48 -6.34 28.36
C VAL A 31 16.58 -6.11 26.86
N ALA A 32 17.18 -7.07 26.16
CA ALA A 32 17.08 -7.15 24.71
C ALA A 32 15.60 -7.37 24.40
N LEU A 33 14.88 -6.27 24.18
CA LEU A 33 13.57 -6.33 23.57
C LEU A 33 13.82 -6.91 22.18
N ALA A 34 13.42 -8.16 22.00
CA ALA A 34 13.36 -8.75 20.67
C ALA A 34 12.45 -7.83 19.86
N THR A 35 13.05 -7.03 18.99
CA THR A 35 12.28 -6.31 17.99
C THR A 35 11.54 -7.38 17.20
N PRO A 36 10.20 -7.33 17.12
CA PRO A 36 9.47 -8.26 16.28
C PRO A 36 10.15 -8.32 14.91
N ALA A 37 10.46 -9.53 14.45
CA ALA A 37 10.99 -9.75 13.12
C ALA A 37 9.86 -9.48 12.14
N HIS A 38 9.58 -8.20 11.88
CA HIS A 38 8.78 -7.78 10.75
C HIS A 38 9.48 -8.29 9.50
N ALA A 39 8.75 -9.02 8.65
CA ALA A 39 9.28 -9.43 7.37
C ALA A 39 9.62 -8.15 6.60
N ALA A 40 10.91 -7.93 6.30
CA ALA A 40 11.29 -6.75 5.57
C ALA A 40 10.66 -6.81 4.17
N SER A 41 10.04 -5.71 3.73
CA SER A 41 9.62 -5.56 2.34
C SER A 41 10.82 -5.77 1.42
N SER A 42 10.56 -6.47 0.32
CA SER A 42 11.59 -6.86 -0.64
C SER A 42 11.06 -6.51 -2.02
N CYS A 43 11.46 -5.34 -2.50
CA CYS A 43 11.17 -4.87 -3.85
C CYS A 43 12.46 -4.52 -4.58
N GLU A 44 12.43 -4.64 -5.90
CA GLU A 44 13.43 -4.11 -6.81
C GLU A 44 12.79 -3.00 -7.62
N VAL A 45 13.40 -1.82 -7.64
CA VAL A 45 13.01 -0.68 -8.49
C VAL A 45 14.10 -0.56 -9.55
N ASN A 46 13.76 -0.80 -10.82
CA ASN A 46 14.71 -0.82 -11.94
C ASN A 46 15.91 -1.75 -11.70
N GLY A 47 15.64 -2.93 -11.11
CA GLY A 47 16.64 -3.94 -10.76
C GLY A 47 17.52 -3.60 -9.55
N VAL A 48 17.22 -2.51 -8.83
CA VAL A 48 17.91 -2.15 -7.59
C VAL A 48 17.04 -2.51 -6.40
N THR A 49 17.52 -3.39 -5.52
CA THR A 49 16.82 -3.76 -4.30
C THR A 49 16.61 -2.55 -3.39
N GLN A 50 15.36 -2.33 -2.98
CA GLN A 50 14.94 -1.32 -2.02
C GLN A 50 14.33 -2.02 -0.79
N MET A 51 14.47 -1.38 0.38
CA MET A 51 13.88 -1.87 1.62
C MET A 51 12.99 -0.80 2.24
N GLY A 52 11.89 -1.23 2.84
CA GLY A 52 10.92 -0.36 3.51
C GLY A 52 11.51 0.44 4.69
N PRO A 53 10.76 1.40 5.23
CA PRO A 53 9.31 1.54 5.11
C PRO A 53 8.82 2.41 3.94
N ALA A 54 9.73 3.06 3.21
CA ALA A 54 9.37 3.86 2.03
C ALA A 54 10.22 3.38 0.86
N ILE A 55 9.56 2.91 -0.20
CA ILE A 55 10.18 2.48 -1.43
C ILE A 55 9.64 3.40 -2.51
N ASN A 56 10.51 4.23 -3.08
CA ASN A 56 10.10 5.22 -4.07
C ASN A 56 10.65 4.85 -5.44
N GLY A 57 9.82 5.03 -6.46
CA GLY A 57 10.20 5.11 -7.86
C GLY A 57 10.96 6.39 -8.20
N THR A 58 10.96 6.72 -9.47
CA THR A 58 11.49 7.96 -10.04
C THR A 58 10.33 8.83 -10.55
N ALA A 59 10.58 9.73 -11.50
CA ALA A 59 9.51 10.54 -12.11
C ALA A 59 9.28 10.13 -13.58
N GLY A 60 9.82 8.98 -13.97
CA GLY A 60 9.59 8.37 -15.27
C GLY A 60 9.48 6.87 -15.08
N ALA A 61 9.14 6.17 -16.16
CA ALA A 61 8.81 4.75 -16.14
C ALA A 61 9.80 3.89 -15.34
N ASP A 62 9.25 3.17 -14.37
CA ASP A 62 9.93 2.23 -13.49
C ASP A 62 9.39 0.81 -13.65
N ASP A 63 10.30 -0.17 -13.61
CA ASP A 63 9.97 -1.58 -13.43
C ASP A 63 10.11 -1.93 -11.93
N ILE A 64 8.99 -2.18 -11.26
CA ILE A 64 8.94 -2.45 -9.81
C ILE A 64 8.47 -3.88 -9.55
N VAL A 65 9.35 -4.70 -9.00
CA VAL A 65 9.04 -6.10 -8.66
C VAL A 65 9.08 -6.29 -7.16
N CYS A 66 7.97 -6.66 -6.54
CA CYS A 66 7.89 -6.92 -5.10
C CYS A 66 7.59 -8.40 -4.82
N SER A 67 8.44 -9.04 -4.03
CA SER A 67 8.17 -10.37 -3.48
C SER A 67 7.40 -10.32 -2.16
N SER A 68 7.39 -9.17 -1.50
CA SER A 68 6.53 -8.90 -0.34
C SER A 68 6.52 -7.41 0.00
N VAL A 69 5.38 -6.91 0.48
CA VAL A 69 5.22 -5.55 1.01
C VAL A 69 4.63 -5.64 2.42
N ASP A 70 5.44 -5.34 3.44
CA ASP A 70 4.99 -5.32 4.84
C ASP A 70 4.00 -4.19 5.11
N ALA A 71 3.15 -4.38 6.12
CA ALA A 71 2.09 -3.45 6.52
C ALA A 71 2.51 -2.01 6.78
N VAL A 72 3.75 -1.76 7.19
CA VAL A 72 4.24 -0.38 7.41
C VAL A 72 4.89 0.22 6.17
N THR A 73 5.02 -0.55 5.09
CA THR A 73 5.68 -0.12 3.86
C THR A 73 4.70 0.56 2.93
N VAL A 74 5.13 1.70 2.41
CA VAL A 74 4.52 2.35 1.25
C VAL A 74 5.49 2.20 0.09
N VAL A 75 4.99 1.66 -1.02
CA VAL A 75 5.64 1.68 -2.33
C VAL A 75 4.94 2.75 -3.15
N ASP A 76 5.69 3.71 -3.67
CA ASP A 76 5.18 4.88 -4.37
C ASP A 76 6.03 5.10 -5.62
N SER A 77 5.51 4.82 -6.81
CA SER A 77 6.26 5.03 -8.06
C SER A 77 6.33 6.51 -8.49
N MET A 78 5.56 7.37 -7.81
CA MET A 78 5.48 8.81 -8.01
C MET A 78 4.85 9.21 -9.36
N GLY A 79 5.50 8.94 -10.49
CA GLY A 79 4.87 9.10 -11.79
C GLY A 79 5.75 8.71 -12.96
N GLY A 80 5.15 8.65 -14.15
CA GLY A 80 5.69 7.89 -15.27
C GLY A 80 4.67 6.82 -15.68
N ASP A 81 4.94 6.08 -16.77
CA ASP A 81 4.13 4.89 -17.06
C ASP A 81 4.87 3.68 -16.45
N ASP A 82 4.48 3.29 -15.25
CA ASP A 82 5.17 2.33 -14.39
C ASP A 82 4.60 0.91 -14.50
N THR A 83 5.41 -0.09 -14.19
CA THR A 83 4.99 -1.50 -14.18
C THR A 83 5.32 -2.16 -12.85
N PHE A 84 4.29 -2.64 -12.16
CA PHE A 84 4.38 -3.41 -10.93
C PHE A 84 4.17 -4.91 -11.19
N ILE A 85 5.07 -5.74 -10.66
CA ILE A 85 4.91 -7.20 -10.60
C ILE A 85 4.96 -7.65 -9.14
N LEU A 86 3.83 -8.15 -8.64
CA LEU A 86 3.66 -8.56 -7.26
C LEU A 86 3.61 -10.09 -7.23
N THR A 87 4.57 -10.72 -6.54
CA THR A 87 4.74 -12.19 -6.55
C THR A 87 4.44 -12.86 -5.21
N GLY A 88 4.23 -12.08 -4.16
CA GLY A 88 3.97 -12.58 -2.80
C GLY A 88 3.00 -11.70 -2.00
N PRO A 89 3.06 -11.73 -0.66
CA PRO A 89 2.07 -11.06 0.18
C PRO A 89 2.25 -9.53 0.17
N VAL A 90 1.14 -8.81 0.06
CA VAL A 90 1.05 -7.35 0.12
C VAL A 90 0.14 -6.97 1.27
N ASP A 91 0.75 -6.57 2.38
CA ASP A 91 0.08 -6.06 3.59
C ASP A 91 0.12 -4.53 3.68
N GLY A 92 1.08 -3.91 2.98
CA GLY A 92 1.28 -2.46 2.94
C GLY A 92 0.48 -1.77 1.83
N ARG A 93 0.94 -0.59 1.44
CA ARG A 93 0.29 0.22 0.42
C ARG A 93 1.16 0.36 -0.82
N ILE A 94 0.53 0.26 -1.98
CA ILE A 94 1.11 0.57 -3.28
C ILE A 94 0.35 1.76 -3.87
N ARG A 95 1.08 2.78 -4.30
CA ARG A 95 0.59 3.95 -5.04
C ARG A 95 1.30 3.99 -6.37
N MET A 96 0.54 3.99 -7.46
CA MET A 96 1.09 3.92 -8.81
C MET A 96 1.43 5.33 -9.33
N GLY A 97 0.70 6.34 -8.91
CA GLY A 97 1.15 7.73 -9.08
C GLY A 97 0.44 8.40 -10.24
N ASP A 98 1.10 9.38 -10.87
CA ASP A 98 0.59 9.97 -12.11
C ASP A 98 1.16 9.21 -13.31
N GLY A 99 0.30 8.73 -14.21
CA GLY A 99 0.68 8.12 -15.49
C GLY A 99 -0.14 6.86 -15.80
N ASN A 100 0.09 6.22 -16.94
CA ASN A 100 -0.71 5.05 -17.32
C ASN A 100 -0.03 3.78 -16.81
N ASP A 101 -0.26 3.46 -15.55
CA ASP A 101 0.49 2.43 -14.86
C ASP A 101 -0.13 1.05 -15.03
N ARG A 102 0.65 0.02 -14.75
CA ARG A 102 0.20 -1.37 -14.79
C ARG A 102 0.63 -2.12 -13.55
N VAL A 103 -0.27 -2.90 -12.97
CA VAL A 103 0.03 -3.80 -11.86
C VAL A 103 -0.46 -5.22 -12.14
N ALA A 104 0.46 -6.17 -12.05
CA ALA A 104 0.18 -7.60 -12.10
C ALA A 104 0.26 -8.21 -10.70
N LEU A 105 -0.88 -8.66 -10.17
CA LEU A 105 -0.93 -9.52 -8.99
C LEU A 105 -0.86 -10.98 -9.45
N GLU A 106 0.35 -11.54 -9.44
CA GLU A 106 0.62 -12.88 -9.96
C GLU A 106 -0.16 -13.98 -9.22
N SER A 107 -0.30 -15.14 -9.85
CA SER A 107 -1.10 -16.27 -9.31
C SER A 107 -0.70 -16.74 -7.90
N THR A 108 0.55 -16.53 -7.47
CA THR A 108 1.03 -16.88 -6.13
C THR A 108 0.97 -15.72 -5.13
N ALA A 109 0.64 -14.52 -5.58
CA ALA A 109 0.59 -13.32 -4.76
C ALA A 109 -0.74 -13.24 -3.99
N GLU A 110 -0.70 -12.52 -2.88
CA GLU A 110 -1.86 -12.28 -2.03
C GLU A 110 -1.88 -10.81 -1.62
N LEU A 111 -2.88 -10.07 -2.10
CA LEU A 111 -3.25 -8.79 -1.50
C LEU A 111 -4.02 -9.11 -0.22
N THR A 112 -3.37 -8.96 0.93
CA THR A 112 -4.02 -9.29 2.20
C THR A 112 -5.07 -8.25 2.54
N ASP A 113 -5.76 -8.46 3.64
CA ASP A 113 -6.83 -7.60 4.09
C ASP A 113 -6.43 -6.20 4.56
N ARG A 114 -5.14 -5.98 4.74
CA ARG A 114 -4.55 -4.69 5.04
C ARG A 114 -3.91 -4.06 3.81
N GLY A 115 -3.69 -4.88 2.78
CA GLY A 115 -3.11 -4.47 1.52
C GLY A 115 -4.02 -3.52 0.76
N GLU A 116 -3.40 -2.52 0.16
CA GLU A 116 -4.07 -1.50 -0.65
C GLU A 116 -3.22 -1.23 -1.90
N ILE A 117 -3.86 -1.27 -3.06
CA ILE A 117 -3.31 -0.83 -4.34
C ILE A 117 -4.20 0.30 -4.85
N ASP A 118 -3.59 1.44 -5.15
CA ASP A 118 -4.25 2.68 -5.57
C ASP A 118 -3.53 3.20 -6.83
N GLY A 119 -4.23 3.21 -7.97
CA GLY A 119 -3.69 3.69 -9.24
C GLY A 119 -3.44 5.21 -9.23
N GLN A 120 -4.33 5.94 -8.56
CA GLN A 120 -4.32 7.38 -8.31
C GLN A 120 -4.87 8.23 -9.46
N GLY A 121 -4.17 8.44 -10.57
CA GLY A 121 -4.67 9.24 -11.67
C GLY A 121 -4.09 8.84 -13.02
N ASP A 122 -4.70 9.34 -14.11
CA ASP A 122 -4.51 8.82 -15.47
C ASP A 122 -5.04 7.37 -15.62
N GLN A 123 -4.74 6.66 -16.71
CA GLN A 123 -5.43 5.40 -17.04
C GLN A 123 -4.64 4.17 -16.60
N ASP A 124 -5.08 3.52 -15.53
CA ASP A 124 -4.36 2.40 -14.93
C ASP A 124 -4.91 1.02 -15.31
N GLY A 125 -4.01 0.04 -15.31
CA GLY A 125 -4.32 -1.35 -15.61
C GLY A 125 -4.01 -2.30 -14.46
N PHE A 126 -5.00 -3.02 -13.97
CA PHE A 126 -4.88 -4.02 -12.91
C PHE A 126 -5.12 -5.42 -13.49
N ASP A 127 -4.09 -6.25 -13.49
CA ASP A 127 -4.12 -7.64 -13.96
C ASP A 127 -4.02 -8.59 -12.75
N ILE A 128 -5.15 -9.09 -12.27
CA ILE A 128 -5.26 -9.83 -11.01
C ILE A 128 -5.43 -11.33 -11.28
N SER A 129 -4.38 -12.10 -11.01
CA SER A 129 -4.39 -13.58 -11.07
C SER A 129 -4.28 -14.23 -9.69
N GLY A 130 -3.86 -13.48 -8.67
CA GLY A 130 -3.65 -13.94 -7.30
C GLY A 130 -4.88 -13.86 -6.40
N LYS A 131 -4.63 -13.87 -5.08
CA LYS A 131 -5.67 -13.76 -4.07
C LYS A 131 -5.85 -12.31 -3.63
N VAL A 132 -7.09 -11.84 -3.56
CA VAL A 132 -7.46 -10.50 -3.11
C VAL A 132 -8.34 -10.58 -1.87
N LEU A 133 -7.88 -9.99 -0.78
CA LEU A 133 -8.63 -9.81 0.48
C LEU A 133 -8.72 -8.35 0.92
N GLY A 134 -7.93 -7.47 0.31
CA GLY A 134 -7.84 -6.04 0.61
C GLY A 134 -8.47 -5.17 -0.46
N ALA A 135 -7.90 -3.98 -0.65
CA ALA A 135 -8.47 -2.94 -1.52
C ALA A 135 -7.67 -2.73 -2.81
N VAL A 136 -8.37 -2.68 -3.93
CA VAL A 136 -7.85 -2.26 -5.24
C VAL A 136 -8.71 -1.09 -5.73
N ARG A 137 -8.08 0.02 -6.08
CA ARG A 137 -8.75 1.24 -6.54
C ARG A 137 -8.09 1.72 -7.82
N GLY A 138 -8.89 1.95 -8.86
CA GLY A 138 -8.43 2.54 -10.12
C GLY A 138 -7.85 3.92 -9.85
N GLY A 139 -8.69 4.86 -9.44
CA GLY A 139 -8.23 6.19 -9.07
C GLY A 139 -9.06 7.28 -9.75
N GLN A 140 -8.45 8.00 -10.66
CA GLN A 140 -9.11 9.00 -11.51
C GLN A 140 -8.91 8.60 -12.96
N ASP A 141 -9.82 9.06 -13.83
CA ASP A 141 -9.82 8.78 -15.26
C ASP A 141 -10.28 7.33 -15.56
N LYS A 142 -9.86 6.77 -16.70
CA LYS A 142 -10.44 5.52 -17.20
C LYS A 142 -9.53 4.36 -16.86
N ASP A 143 -9.90 3.62 -15.83
CA ASP A 143 -9.15 2.49 -15.34
C ASP A 143 -9.70 1.16 -15.86
N ARG A 144 -8.85 0.14 -15.80
CA ARG A 144 -9.21 -1.21 -16.19
C ARG A 144 -8.76 -2.22 -15.15
N ILE A 145 -9.72 -2.88 -14.52
CA ILE A 145 -9.48 -3.95 -13.56
C ILE A 145 -9.93 -5.28 -14.16
N LEU A 146 -8.97 -6.19 -14.37
CA LEU A 146 -9.24 -7.57 -14.75
C LEU A 146 -8.92 -8.53 -13.62
N VAL A 147 -9.87 -9.42 -13.34
CA VAL A 147 -9.67 -10.54 -12.42
C VAL A 147 -9.77 -11.85 -13.21
N TYR A 148 -8.63 -12.47 -13.44
CA TYR A 148 -8.48 -13.65 -14.28
C TYR A 148 -8.91 -14.93 -13.56
N LYS A 149 -9.26 -15.94 -14.36
CA LYS A 149 -9.48 -17.30 -13.88
C LYS A 149 -8.32 -17.82 -13.03
N GLY A 150 -8.67 -18.31 -11.85
CA GLY A 150 -7.74 -18.82 -10.85
C GLY A 150 -7.51 -17.85 -9.69
N ALA A 151 -7.84 -16.56 -9.87
CA ALA A 151 -7.87 -15.61 -8.78
C ALA A 151 -8.90 -16.01 -7.71
N THR A 152 -8.69 -15.56 -6.48
CA THR A 152 -9.61 -15.77 -5.36
C THR A 152 -9.94 -14.44 -4.71
N MET A 153 -11.22 -14.12 -4.54
CA MET A 153 -11.67 -12.90 -3.86
C MET A 153 -12.35 -13.26 -2.55
N GLY A 154 -11.88 -12.70 -1.44
CA GLY A 154 -12.48 -12.91 -0.13
C GLY A 154 -13.59 -11.93 0.19
N SER A 155 -14.29 -12.18 1.30
CA SER A 155 -15.42 -11.35 1.76
C SER A 155 -15.07 -9.92 2.19
N ARG A 156 -13.77 -9.57 2.17
CA ARG A 156 -13.27 -8.23 2.50
C ARG A 156 -12.63 -7.52 1.31
N THR A 157 -12.68 -8.16 0.14
CA THR A 157 -12.26 -7.52 -1.10
C THR A 157 -13.06 -6.25 -1.30
N ASP A 158 -12.36 -5.15 -1.60
CA ASP A 158 -12.91 -3.85 -1.96
C ASP A 158 -12.28 -3.45 -3.30
N LEU A 159 -12.94 -3.80 -4.40
CA LEU A 159 -12.46 -3.52 -5.76
C LEU A 159 -13.29 -2.38 -6.35
N ARG A 160 -12.63 -1.27 -6.68
CA ARG A 160 -13.29 -0.03 -7.13
C ARG A 160 -12.66 0.52 -8.40
N GLY A 161 -13.48 0.96 -9.36
CA GLY A 161 -13.02 1.82 -10.46
C GLY A 161 -12.59 3.20 -9.93
N ALA A 162 -13.49 3.80 -9.14
CA ALA A 162 -13.35 5.07 -8.43
C ALA A 162 -13.91 6.28 -9.18
N LYS A 163 -13.16 6.99 -10.02
CA LYS A 163 -13.70 8.15 -10.74
C LYS A 163 -13.29 8.11 -12.19
N GLY A 164 -14.28 7.97 -13.07
CA GLY A 164 -14.15 8.02 -14.51
C GLY A 164 -14.87 6.84 -15.14
N ASP A 165 -14.78 6.69 -16.46
CA ASP A 165 -15.53 5.65 -17.16
C ASP A 165 -14.78 4.30 -17.09
N ASP A 166 -14.89 3.56 -15.98
CA ASP A 166 -14.04 2.40 -15.70
C ASP A 166 -14.51 1.10 -16.36
N VAL A 167 -13.61 0.13 -16.45
CA VAL A 167 -13.93 -1.23 -16.89
C VAL A 167 -13.48 -2.23 -15.84
N ILE A 168 -14.44 -2.95 -15.27
CA ILE A 168 -14.17 -4.02 -14.31
C ILE A 168 -14.69 -5.34 -14.89
N ASP A 169 -13.79 -6.29 -15.17
CA ASP A 169 -14.17 -7.62 -15.68
C ASP A 169 -13.60 -8.71 -14.77
N VAL A 170 -14.50 -9.37 -14.04
CA VAL A 170 -14.23 -10.52 -13.19
C VAL A 170 -14.68 -11.78 -13.89
N GLU A 171 -13.72 -12.60 -14.32
CA GLU A 171 -14.00 -13.77 -15.14
C GLU A 171 -14.94 -14.78 -14.44
N SER A 172 -15.76 -15.47 -15.25
CA SER A 172 -16.83 -16.41 -14.83
C SER A 172 -16.49 -17.53 -13.84
N SER A 173 -15.21 -17.78 -13.55
CA SER A 173 -14.78 -18.80 -12.58
C SER A 173 -14.32 -18.23 -11.24
N VAL A 174 -14.37 -16.91 -11.08
CA VAL A 174 -14.01 -16.20 -9.85
C VAL A 174 -15.30 -15.86 -9.12
N VAL A 175 -15.38 -16.28 -7.85
CA VAL A 175 -16.51 -15.95 -6.97
C VAL A 175 -16.20 -14.65 -6.22
N VAL A 176 -16.98 -13.61 -6.49
CA VAL A 176 -16.90 -12.34 -5.76
C VAL A 176 -17.63 -12.50 -4.43
N GLN A 177 -16.91 -12.45 -3.32
CA GLN A 177 -17.50 -12.48 -1.97
C GLN A 177 -17.52 -11.10 -1.29
N GLY A 178 -16.76 -10.15 -1.82
CA GLY A 178 -16.63 -8.79 -1.30
C GLY A 178 -17.43 -7.78 -2.12
N LEU A 179 -16.87 -6.59 -2.27
CA LEU A 179 -17.43 -5.50 -3.04
C LEU A 179 -16.69 -5.34 -4.38
N VAL A 180 -17.47 -5.16 -5.43
CA VAL A 180 -17.06 -4.63 -6.73
C VAL A 180 -17.92 -3.40 -7.00
N GLU A 181 -17.30 -2.23 -7.15
CA GLU A 181 -18.02 -0.97 -7.33
C GLU A 181 -17.40 -0.13 -8.46
N GLY A 182 -18.23 0.42 -9.35
CA GLY A 182 -17.77 1.37 -10.38
C GLY A 182 -17.41 2.72 -9.76
N ASN A 183 -18.40 3.31 -9.07
CA ASN A 183 -18.39 4.57 -8.33
C ASN A 183 -18.78 5.77 -9.20
N GLU A 184 -17.94 6.79 -9.40
CA GLU A 184 -18.35 8.01 -10.13
C GLU A 184 -18.16 7.83 -11.65
N ASP A 185 -19.13 8.34 -12.44
CA ASP A 185 -19.15 8.41 -13.92
C ASP A 185 -19.80 7.17 -14.58
N ASN A 186 -19.36 6.65 -15.74
CA ASN A 186 -20.09 5.56 -16.42
C ASN A 186 -19.24 4.29 -16.53
N ASP A 187 -19.62 3.26 -15.78
CA ASP A 187 -18.81 2.06 -15.66
C ASP A 187 -19.34 0.87 -16.48
N ASP A 188 -18.43 0.02 -16.98
CA ASP A 188 -18.77 -1.30 -17.52
C ASP A 188 -18.26 -2.39 -16.57
N ILE A 189 -19.20 -3.02 -15.86
CA ILE A 189 -18.91 -4.01 -14.82
C ILE A 189 -19.43 -5.37 -15.27
N ARG A 190 -18.53 -6.31 -15.49
CA ARG A 190 -18.86 -7.70 -15.78
C ARG A 190 -18.37 -8.60 -14.65
N VAL A 191 -19.29 -9.36 -14.07
CA VAL A 191 -18.98 -10.31 -13.00
C VAL A 191 -19.54 -11.69 -13.33
N GLY A 192 -18.67 -12.69 -13.17
CA GLY A 192 -19.01 -14.10 -13.23
C GLY A 192 -20.03 -14.56 -12.21
N ASP A 193 -19.52 -14.99 -11.06
CA ASP A 193 -20.30 -15.47 -9.93
C ASP A 193 -20.23 -14.45 -8.79
N ASN A 194 -21.36 -13.88 -8.40
CA ASN A 194 -21.45 -12.87 -7.34
C ASN A 194 -22.13 -13.42 -6.07
N GLU A 195 -21.38 -13.62 -5.00
CA GLU A 195 -21.90 -13.89 -3.65
C GLU A 195 -21.86 -12.65 -2.73
N GLY A 196 -21.25 -11.55 -3.20
CA GLY A 196 -21.08 -10.29 -2.49
C GLY A 196 -21.98 -9.19 -3.07
N THR A 197 -21.38 -8.01 -3.26
CA THR A 197 -22.04 -6.81 -3.81
C THR A 197 -21.36 -6.39 -5.10
N VAL A 198 -22.19 -6.13 -6.11
CA VAL A 198 -21.78 -5.46 -7.35
C VAL A 198 -22.64 -4.20 -7.46
N ASP A 199 -22.02 -3.03 -7.52
CA ASP A 199 -22.71 -1.74 -7.50
C ASP A 199 -22.14 -0.82 -8.60
N GLY A 200 -22.98 -0.27 -9.47
CA GLY A 200 -22.54 0.70 -10.47
C GLY A 200 -22.05 2.00 -9.82
N GLY A 201 -22.74 2.45 -8.77
CA GLY A 201 -22.51 3.75 -8.15
C GLY A 201 -23.29 4.89 -8.81
N PRO A 202 -22.89 6.16 -8.60
CA PRO A 202 -23.45 7.30 -9.30
C PRO A 202 -23.02 7.37 -10.78
N GLY A 203 -23.94 7.10 -11.69
CA GLY A 203 -23.54 7.01 -13.08
C GLY A 203 -24.64 6.70 -14.07
N THR A 204 -24.21 6.35 -15.28
CA THR A 204 -24.97 5.44 -16.15
C THR A 204 -24.12 4.21 -16.39
N ASP A 205 -24.34 3.19 -15.58
CA ASP A 205 -23.49 2.02 -15.41
C ASP A 205 -24.11 0.81 -16.09
N HIS A 206 -23.27 0.07 -16.80
CA HIS A 206 -23.66 -1.19 -17.41
C HIS A 206 -23.09 -2.35 -16.61
N CYS A 207 -23.94 -3.05 -15.88
CA CYS A 207 -23.53 -4.18 -15.05
C CYS A 207 -24.12 -5.50 -15.52
N VAL A 208 -23.26 -6.49 -15.75
CA VAL A 208 -23.65 -7.85 -16.12
C VAL A 208 -23.12 -8.83 -15.08
N VAL A 209 -24.01 -9.35 -14.25
CA VAL A 209 -23.73 -10.48 -13.36
C VAL A 209 -24.29 -11.76 -13.97
N LEU A 210 -23.44 -12.75 -14.25
CA LEU A 210 -23.88 -13.99 -14.91
C LEU A 210 -24.62 -14.94 -13.94
N SER A 211 -24.28 -14.90 -12.65
CA SER A 211 -24.81 -15.81 -11.63
C SER A 211 -24.64 -15.21 -10.22
N GLY A 212 -25.57 -15.51 -9.31
CA GLY A 212 -25.53 -15.05 -7.92
C GLY A 212 -26.42 -13.82 -7.64
N ASN A 213 -25.96 -12.95 -6.74
CA ASN A 213 -26.66 -11.72 -6.35
C ASN A 213 -26.73 -10.75 -7.54
N LEU A 214 -27.87 -10.11 -7.73
CA LEU A 214 -28.07 -9.09 -8.78
C LEU A 214 -27.25 -7.82 -8.47
N PRO A 215 -26.82 -7.07 -9.49
CA PRO A 215 -26.13 -5.80 -9.28
C PRO A 215 -27.11 -4.71 -8.82
N ASP A 216 -26.59 -3.74 -8.08
CA ASP A 216 -27.29 -2.53 -7.62
C ASP A 216 -26.84 -1.31 -8.44
N ASN A 217 -27.71 -0.29 -8.54
CA ASN A 217 -27.44 0.98 -9.26
C ASN A 217 -26.86 0.80 -10.68
N CYS A 218 -27.43 -0.10 -11.47
CA CYS A 218 -27.03 -0.29 -12.87
C CYS A 218 -28.21 -0.18 -13.83
N GLU A 219 -27.95 0.39 -14.99
CA GLU A 219 -28.89 0.51 -16.09
C GLU A 219 -28.96 -0.80 -16.91
N SER A 220 -30.16 -1.04 -17.44
CA SER A 220 -30.51 -2.23 -18.24
C SER A 220 -30.47 -2.01 -19.74
#